data_AF-A0AAW3A362-F1
#
_entry.id   AF-A0AAW3A362-F1
#
_cell.length_a   1.000
_cell.length_b   1.000
_cell.length_c   1.000
_cell.angle_alpha   90.00
_cell.angle_beta   90.00
_cell.angle_gamma   90.00
#
_symmetry.space_group_name_H-M   'P 1'
#
loop_
_entity.id
_entity.type
_entity.pdbx_description
1 polymer ?
#
loop_
_entity_poly.entity_id
_entity_poly.type
_entity_poly.pdbx_seq_one_letter_code
_entity_poly.pdbx_strand_id
1 'polypeptide(L)'
;MRFIESQREVIHTLRFPLQHSATDRKRAYMFLLVYVLTIIAFGGNLFHFISGWIAATVLQAVMTILIMIYAFNINDYSDKSMSSMECERACNPLLDAYVALRAVQVVQALVLRSFLCTFLYAVVLIVTLFRIRQQKLYVDAVNLWREVSLYEREGLVFIAIDVMMIIVLLIVMVFSIVTKYSE
;
A
#
# COMPACT_ATOMS: atom_id res chain seq x y z
N MET A 1 -18.85 -6.64 14.08
CA MET A 1 -18.82 -8.11 13.87
C MET A 1 -18.05 -8.50 12.62
N ARG A 2 -18.32 -7.92 11.44
CA ARG A 2 -17.59 -8.22 10.18
C ARG A 2 -16.05 -8.09 10.21
N PHE A 3 -15.49 -7.12 10.94
CA PHE A 3 -14.03 -6.97 11.04
C PHE A 3 -13.38 -8.12 11.83
N ILE A 4 -13.99 -8.53 12.94
CA ILE A 4 -13.49 -9.64 13.77
C ILE A 4 -13.58 -10.96 13.01
N GLU A 5 -14.65 -11.15 12.24
CA GLU A 5 -14.82 -12.30 11.35
C GLU A 5 -13.74 -12.33 10.25
N SER A 6 -13.50 -11.19 9.59
CA SER A 6 -12.43 -11.07 8.58
C SER A 6 -11.04 -11.35 9.16
N GLN A 7 -10.76 -10.90 10.38
CA GLN A 7 -9.49 -11.19 11.05
C GLN A 7 -9.35 -12.67 11.42
N ARG A 8 -10.43 -13.28 11.89
CA ARG A 8 -10.48 -14.71 12.21
C ARG A 8 -10.24 -15.55 10.96
N GLU A 9 -10.81 -15.15 9.82
CA GLU A 9 -10.62 -15.79 8.53
C GLU A 9 -9.17 -15.71 8.07
N VAL A 10 -8.54 -14.53 8.10
CA VAL A 10 -7.11 -14.35 7.77
C VAL A 10 -6.21 -15.25 8.63
N ILE A 11 -6.43 -15.28 9.95
CA ILE A 11 -5.64 -16.12 10.86
C ILE A 11 -5.85 -17.61 10.57
N HIS A 12 -7.09 -18.00 10.28
CA HIS A 12 -7.41 -19.39 9.93
C HIS A 12 -6.73 -19.81 8.62
N THR A 13 -6.77 -18.96 7.59
CA THR A 13 -6.10 -19.18 6.31
C THR A 13 -4.58 -19.25 6.45
N LEU A 14 -3.97 -18.43 7.32
CA LEU A 14 -2.53 -18.49 7.60
C LEU A 14 -2.12 -19.78 8.31
N ARG A 15 -2.98 -20.35 9.16
CA ARG A 15 -2.72 -21.61 9.89
C ARG A 15 -2.91 -22.85 9.02
N PHE A 16 -3.89 -22.82 8.11
CA PHE A 16 -4.25 -23.96 7.27
C PHE A 16 -4.28 -23.59 5.78
N PRO A 17 -3.17 -23.14 5.18
CA PRO A 17 -3.17 -22.58 3.83
C PRO A 17 -3.65 -23.57 2.76
N LEU A 18 -3.42 -24.88 2.94
CA LEU A 18 -3.83 -25.91 1.98
C LEU A 18 -5.36 -26.09 1.88
N GLN A 19 -6.13 -25.61 2.85
CA GLN A 19 -7.59 -25.74 2.89
C GLN A 19 -8.32 -24.57 2.21
N HIS A 20 -7.58 -23.56 1.74
CA HIS A 20 -8.12 -22.31 1.21
C HIS A 20 -7.74 -22.10 -0.24
N SER A 21 -8.53 -21.28 -0.95
CA SER A 21 -8.27 -20.96 -2.35
C SER A 21 -6.97 -20.17 -2.51
N ALA A 22 -6.40 -20.17 -3.72
CA ALA A 22 -5.22 -19.37 -4.03
C ALA A 22 -5.42 -17.87 -3.73
N THR A 23 -6.62 -17.36 -3.96
CA THR A 23 -7.00 -15.96 -3.71
C THR A 23 -7.02 -15.65 -2.22
N ASP A 24 -7.64 -16.50 -1.42
CA ASP A 24 -7.74 -16.30 0.04
C ASP A 24 -6.35 -16.34 0.68
N ARG A 25 -5.49 -17.26 0.23
CA ARG A 25 -4.09 -17.31 0.63
C ARG A 25 -3.35 -16.02 0.28
N LYS A 26 -3.47 -15.53 -0.96
CA LYS A 26 -2.79 -14.29 -1.40
C LYS A 26 -3.21 -13.12 -0.53
N ARG A 27 -4.50 -12.98 -0.26
CA ARG A 27 -5.05 -11.94 0.62
C ARG A 27 -4.53 -12.07 2.05
N ALA A 28 -4.53 -13.27 2.61
CA ALA A 28 -4.02 -13.53 3.96
C ALA A 28 -2.52 -13.20 4.08
N TYR A 29 -1.70 -13.55 3.08
CA TYR A 29 -0.28 -13.17 3.04
C TYR A 29 -0.08 -11.66 2.91
N MET A 30 -0.92 -10.95 2.15
CA MET A 30 -0.87 -9.48 2.08
C MET A 30 -1.21 -8.84 3.43
N PHE A 31 -2.20 -9.35 4.16
CA PHE A 31 -2.48 -8.87 5.52
C PHE A 31 -1.33 -9.15 6.49
N LEU A 32 -0.70 -10.33 6.41
CA LEU A 32 0.49 -10.63 7.20
C LEU A 32 1.63 -9.65 6.90
N LEU A 33 1.87 -9.35 5.62
CA LEU A 33 2.85 -8.36 5.19
C LEU A 33 2.55 -6.98 5.80
N VAL A 34 1.29 -6.54 5.77
CA VAL A 34 0.84 -5.29 6.41
C VAL A 34 1.17 -5.29 7.90
N TYR A 35 0.89 -6.38 8.62
CA TYR A 35 1.20 -6.46 10.06
C TYR A 35 2.70 -6.39 10.35
N VAL A 36 3.52 -7.13 9.60
CA VAL A 36 4.98 -7.11 9.76
C VAL A 36 5.53 -5.71 9.50
N LEU A 37 5.10 -5.06 8.41
CA LEU A 37 5.52 -3.71 8.07
C LEU A 37 5.06 -2.67 9.09
N THR A 38 3.87 -2.85 9.65
CA THR A 38 3.36 -1.99 10.73
C THR A 38 4.24 -2.10 11.98
N ILE A 39 4.63 -3.32 12.36
CA ILE A 39 5.54 -3.55 13.48
C ILE A 39 6.91 -2.91 13.19
N ILE A 40 7.45 -3.04 11.98
CA ILE A 40 8.72 -2.39 11.60
C ILE A 40 8.60 -0.87 11.66
N ALA A 41 7.51 -0.32 11.13
CA ALA A 41 7.25 1.12 11.08
C ALA A 41 7.24 1.76 12.47
N PHE A 42 6.56 1.13 13.43
CA PHE A 42 6.48 1.64 14.81
C PHE A 42 7.68 1.21 15.66
N GLY A 43 8.17 -0.01 15.50
CA GLY A 43 9.37 -0.50 16.19
C GLY A 43 10.58 0.36 15.89
N GLY A 44 10.79 0.74 14.62
CA GLY A 44 11.87 1.63 14.21
C GLY A 44 11.84 2.99 14.93
N ASN A 45 10.66 3.52 15.26
CA ASN A 45 10.53 4.77 16.00
C ASN A 45 10.89 4.64 17.49
N LEU A 46 10.80 3.44 18.08
CA LEU A 46 11.12 3.21 19.49
C LEU A 46 12.63 3.07 19.74
N PHE A 47 13.38 2.56 18.77
CA PHE A 47 14.81 2.30 18.94
C PHE A 47 15.66 3.56 18.82
N HIS A 48 15.47 4.35 17.78
CA HIS A 48 16.32 5.50 17.48
C HIS A 48 15.64 6.47 16.50
N PHE A 49 16.00 7.75 16.56
CA PHE A 49 15.46 8.78 15.66
C PHE A 49 15.71 8.44 14.18
N ILE A 50 16.95 8.05 13.84
CA ILE A 50 17.32 7.67 12.47
C ILE A 50 16.59 6.39 12.03
N SER A 51 16.41 5.42 12.93
CA SER A 51 15.71 4.18 12.55
C SER A 51 14.24 4.39 12.24
N GLY A 52 13.60 5.40 12.83
CA GLY A 52 12.24 5.82 12.47
C GLY A 52 12.14 6.28 11.01
N TRP A 53 13.08 7.12 10.56
CA TRP A 53 13.15 7.59 9.18
C TRP A 53 13.50 6.48 8.18
N ILE A 54 14.43 5.59 8.55
CA ILE A 54 14.75 4.40 7.74
C ILE A 54 13.50 3.52 7.61
N ALA A 55 12.77 3.26 8.71
CA ALA A 55 11.55 2.47 8.67
C ALA A 55 10.46 3.12 7.79
N ALA A 56 10.31 4.46 7.84
CA ALA A 56 9.42 5.19 6.94
C ALA A 56 9.82 5.04 5.47
N THR A 57 11.13 5.05 5.18
CA THR A 57 11.68 4.87 3.83
C THR A 57 11.41 3.47 3.29
N VAL A 58 11.64 2.45 4.12
CA VAL A 58 11.31 1.05 3.79
C VAL A 58 9.82 0.92 3.49
N LEU A 59 8.97 1.52 4.33
CA LEU A 59 7.52 1.46 4.14
C LEU A 59 7.11 2.10 2.81
N GLN A 60 7.63 3.29 2.50
CA GLN A 60 7.35 3.99 1.24
C GLN A 60 7.86 3.22 0.01
N ALA A 61 9.03 2.58 0.11
CA ALA A 61 9.56 1.75 -0.97
C ALA A 61 8.66 0.52 -1.23
N VAL A 62 8.22 -0.17 -0.17
CA VAL A 62 7.29 -1.30 -0.31
C VAL A 62 5.96 -0.87 -0.91
N MET A 63 5.42 0.27 -0.49
CA MET A 63 4.20 0.83 -1.08
C MET A 63 4.34 1.11 -2.57
N THR A 64 5.48 1.66 -2.98
CA THR A 64 5.80 1.91 -4.40
C THR A 64 5.86 0.60 -5.18
N ILE A 65 6.47 -0.44 -4.61
CA ILE A 65 6.49 -1.78 -5.23
C ILE A 65 5.08 -2.35 -5.36
N LEU A 66 4.23 -2.24 -4.32
CA LEU A 66 2.86 -2.75 -4.37
C LEU A 66 2.04 -2.11 -5.50
N ILE A 67 2.13 -0.78 -5.66
CA ILE A 67 1.39 -0.08 -6.72
C ILE A 67 1.98 -0.36 -8.12
N MET A 68 3.30 -0.57 -8.23
CA MET A 68 3.92 -1.02 -9.47
C MET A 68 3.43 -2.43 -9.86
N ILE A 69 3.39 -3.37 -8.91
CA ILE A 69 2.86 -4.71 -9.18
C ILE A 69 1.39 -4.63 -9.57
N TYR A 70 0.59 -3.78 -8.90
CA TYR A 70 -0.81 -3.53 -9.29
C TYR A 70 -0.89 -3.07 -10.76
N ALA A 71 -0.14 -2.04 -11.16
CA ALA A 71 -0.16 -1.53 -12.52
C ALA A 71 0.33 -2.55 -13.55
N PHE A 72 1.35 -3.35 -13.23
CA PHE A 72 1.83 -4.41 -14.12
C PHE A 72 0.77 -5.49 -14.35
N ASN A 73 0.00 -5.89 -13.33
CA ASN A 73 -1.08 -6.85 -13.53
C ASN A 73 -2.21 -6.30 -14.44
N ILE A 74 -2.44 -4.98 -14.43
CA ILE A 74 -3.38 -4.34 -15.36
C ILE A 74 -2.82 -4.35 -16.79
N ASN A 75 -1.54 -4.00 -16.97
CA ASN A 75 -0.89 -4.02 -18.28
C ASN A 75 -0.83 -5.44 -18.85
N ASP A 76 -0.48 -6.44 -18.03
CA ASP A 76 -0.47 -7.85 -18.42
C ASP A 76 -1.86 -8.31 -18.90
N TYR A 77 -2.92 -7.86 -18.24
CA TYR A 77 -4.29 -8.09 -18.70
C TYR A 77 -4.59 -7.40 -20.04
N SER A 78 -4.17 -6.14 -20.20
CA SER A 78 -4.31 -5.36 -21.43
C SER A 78 -3.67 -6.05 -22.64
N ASP A 79 -2.49 -6.62 -22.43
CA ASP A 79 -1.74 -7.43 -23.41
C ASP A 79 -2.33 -8.84 -23.63
N LYS A 80 -3.51 -9.12 -23.03
CA LYS A 80 -4.27 -10.38 -23.14
C LYS A 80 -3.51 -11.62 -22.62
N SER A 81 -2.55 -11.43 -21.72
CA SER A 81 -1.80 -12.53 -21.11
C SER A 81 -2.52 -13.17 -19.92
N MET A 82 -3.55 -12.51 -19.39
CA MET A 82 -4.28 -12.90 -18.18
C MET A 82 -5.80 -12.76 -18.37
N SER A 83 -6.59 -13.59 -17.67
CA SER A 83 -8.06 -13.43 -17.64
C SER A 83 -8.49 -12.27 -16.72
N SER A 84 -9.68 -11.69 -16.95
CA SER A 84 -10.17 -10.56 -16.13
C SER A 84 -10.38 -10.93 -14.66
N MET A 85 -10.83 -12.16 -14.42
CA MET A 85 -11.02 -12.69 -13.06
C MET A 85 -9.68 -12.92 -12.34
N GLU A 86 -8.64 -13.36 -13.05
CA GLU A 86 -7.30 -13.47 -12.46
C GLU A 86 -6.70 -12.10 -12.14
N CYS A 87 -6.88 -11.12 -13.03
CA CYS A 87 -6.44 -9.74 -12.82
C CYS A 87 -7.09 -9.13 -11.58
N GLU A 88 -8.42 -9.27 -11.42
CA GLU A 88 -9.14 -8.84 -10.22
C GLU A 88 -8.56 -9.45 -8.94
N ARG A 89 -8.41 -10.78 -8.93
CA ARG A 89 -7.87 -11.54 -7.79
C ARG A 89 -6.42 -11.16 -7.50
N ALA A 90 -5.67 -10.72 -8.51
CA ALA A 90 -4.30 -10.31 -8.36
C ALA A 90 -4.17 -8.89 -7.78
N CYS A 91 -4.99 -7.96 -8.28
CA CYS A 91 -4.92 -6.53 -8.02
C CYS A 91 -5.59 -6.11 -6.70
N ASN A 92 -6.79 -6.60 -6.41
CA ASN A 92 -7.58 -6.11 -5.27
C ASN A 92 -6.90 -6.32 -3.90
N PRO A 93 -6.23 -7.47 -3.63
CA PRO A 93 -5.47 -7.62 -2.39
C PRO A 93 -4.27 -6.68 -2.25
N LEU A 94 -3.66 -6.26 -3.37
CA LEU A 94 -2.56 -5.29 -3.36
C LEU A 94 -3.08 -3.90 -2.97
N LEU A 95 -4.25 -3.52 -3.50
CA LEU A 95 -4.89 -2.26 -3.17
C LEU A 95 -5.34 -2.20 -1.70
N ASP A 96 -5.89 -3.30 -1.17
CA ASP A 96 -6.23 -3.44 0.26
C ASP A 96 -4.99 -3.17 1.13
N ALA A 97 -3.87 -3.81 0.81
CA ALA A 97 -2.61 -3.62 1.52
C ALA A 97 -2.08 -2.18 1.38
N TYR A 98 -2.13 -1.61 0.18
CA TYR A 98 -1.70 -0.25 -0.09
C TYR A 98 -2.46 0.77 0.77
N VAL A 99 -3.79 0.68 0.82
CA VAL A 99 -4.62 1.59 1.63
C VAL A 99 -4.31 1.44 3.11
N ALA A 100 -4.19 0.20 3.60
CA ALA A 100 -3.86 -0.07 5.01
C ALA A 100 -2.49 0.50 5.38
N LEU A 101 -1.47 0.29 4.55
CA LEU A 101 -0.13 0.82 4.77
C LEU A 101 -0.08 2.35 4.69
N ARG A 102 -0.88 2.98 3.83
CA ARG A 102 -0.96 4.45 3.77
C ARG A 102 -1.51 5.02 5.07
N ALA A 103 -2.52 4.40 5.66
CA ALA A 103 -3.03 4.79 6.98
C ALA A 103 -1.96 4.64 8.07
N VAL A 104 -1.19 3.54 8.05
CA VAL A 104 -0.05 3.34 8.95
C VAL A 104 1.01 4.44 8.77
N GLN A 105 1.34 4.81 7.53
CA GLN A 105 2.29 5.90 7.25
C GLN A 105 1.85 7.25 7.79
N VAL A 106 0.55 7.58 7.71
CA VAL A 106 0.02 8.83 8.30
C VAL A 106 0.30 8.85 9.80
N VAL A 107 0.01 7.74 10.50
CA VAL A 107 0.26 7.64 11.95
C VAL A 107 1.76 7.64 12.25
N GLN A 108 2.57 6.95 11.45
CA GLN A 108 4.03 6.93 11.60
C GLN A 108 4.63 8.33 11.42
N ALA A 109 4.15 9.11 10.45
CA ALA A 109 4.61 10.47 10.20
C ALA A 109 4.26 11.44 11.34
N LEU A 110 3.11 11.23 12.00
CA LEU A 110 2.74 11.94 13.22
C LEU A 110 3.73 11.63 14.37
N VAL A 111 4.11 10.35 14.53
CA VAL A 111 5.12 9.94 15.53
C VAL A 111 6.49 10.57 15.24
N LEU A 112 6.88 10.64 13.97
CA LEU A 112 8.09 11.34 13.51
C LEU A 112 7.99 12.87 13.61
N ARG A 113 6.82 13.41 13.99
CA ARG A 113 6.52 14.86 14.08
C ARG A 113 6.73 15.62 12.76
N SER A 114 6.63 14.94 11.63
CA SER A 114 6.75 15.56 10.31
C SER A 114 5.38 15.98 9.81
N PHE A 115 5.03 17.24 10.00
CA PHE A 115 3.74 17.79 9.53
C PHE A 115 3.62 17.75 8.01
N LEU A 116 4.72 17.96 7.28
CA LEU A 116 4.73 17.90 5.82
C LEU A 116 4.42 16.48 5.32
N CYS A 117 5.14 15.47 5.82
CA CYS A 117 4.88 14.07 5.44
C CYS A 117 3.47 13.63 5.85
N THR A 118 3.03 14.01 7.06
CA THR A 118 1.68 13.70 7.55
C THR A 118 0.61 14.26 6.61
N PHE A 119 0.72 15.54 6.24
CA PHE A 119 -0.23 16.19 5.34
C PHE A 119 -0.27 15.49 3.97
N LEU A 120 0.89 15.24 3.36
CA LEU A 120 0.97 14.61 2.05
C LEU A 120 0.43 13.17 2.08
N TYR A 121 0.80 12.35 3.06
CA TYR A 121 0.27 10.99 3.21
C TYR A 121 -1.25 10.99 3.43
N ALA A 122 -1.77 11.94 4.21
CA ALA A 122 -3.21 12.07 4.46
C ALA A 122 -3.97 12.48 3.19
N VAL A 123 -3.44 13.43 2.41
CA VAL A 123 -4.02 13.83 1.12
C VAL A 123 -4.07 12.64 0.17
N VAL A 124 -2.97 11.90 0.03
CA VAL A 124 -2.94 10.70 -0.83
C VAL A 124 -3.96 9.67 -0.34
N LEU A 125 -4.03 9.38 0.96
CA LEU A 125 -5.02 8.46 1.52
C LEU A 125 -6.46 8.88 1.21
N ILE A 126 -6.79 10.16 1.39
CA ILE A 126 -8.12 10.70 1.11
C ILE A 126 -8.44 10.56 -0.39
N VAL A 127 -7.50 10.89 -1.27
CA VAL A 127 -7.66 10.75 -2.71
C VAL A 127 -7.87 9.29 -3.09
N THR A 128 -7.08 8.36 -2.55
CA THR A 128 -7.24 6.92 -2.80
C THR A 128 -8.63 6.43 -2.35
N LEU A 129 -9.07 6.79 -1.15
CA LEU A 129 -10.39 6.40 -0.64
C LEU A 129 -11.52 7.00 -1.48
N PHE A 130 -11.38 8.26 -1.92
CA PHE A 130 -12.34 8.90 -2.80
C PHE A 130 -12.43 8.20 -4.16
N ARG A 131 -11.30 7.81 -4.74
CA ARG A 131 -11.22 7.08 -6.02
C ARG A 131 -11.75 5.65 -5.90
N ILE A 132 -11.49 4.97 -4.79
CA ILE A 132 -12.11 3.68 -4.43
C ILE A 132 -13.62 3.81 -4.38
N ARG A 133 -14.15 4.85 -3.71
CA ARG A 133 -15.59 5.10 -3.62
C ARG A 133 -16.23 5.31 -4.99
N GLN A 134 -15.49 5.90 -5.94
CA GLN A 134 -15.92 6.04 -7.34
C GLN A 134 -15.80 4.76 -8.17
N GLN A 135 -15.38 3.63 -7.59
CA GLN A 135 -15.16 2.36 -8.29
C GLN A 135 -14.09 2.43 -9.40
N LYS A 136 -13.12 3.36 -9.27
CA LYS A 136 -12.07 3.60 -10.29
C LYS A 136 -10.73 2.94 -10.00
N LEU A 137 -10.62 2.22 -8.88
CA LEU A 137 -9.39 1.59 -8.41
C LEU A 137 -9.55 0.11 -8.09
N TYR A 138 -10.69 -0.31 -7.54
CA TYR A 138 -10.98 -1.74 -7.46
C TYR A 138 -11.29 -2.25 -8.86
N VAL A 139 -10.61 -3.33 -9.22
CA VAL A 139 -10.84 -4.02 -10.48
C VAL A 139 -12.12 -4.83 -10.35
N ASP A 140 -13.01 -4.71 -11.32
CA ASP A 140 -14.20 -5.53 -11.47
C ASP A 140 -14.07 -6.35 -12.77
N ALA A 141 -13.97 -7.67 -12.65
CA ALA A 141 -13.77 -8.56 -13.80
C ALA A 141 -14.85 -8.42 -14.90
N VAL A 142 -16.05 -7.94 -14.55
CA VAL A 142 -17.16 -7.77 -15.50
C VAL A 142 -16.97 -6.55 -16.39
N ASN A 143 -16.46 -5.45 -15.82
CA ASN A 143 -16.32 -4.16 -16.48
C ASN A 143 -14.88 -3.85 -16.93
N LEU A 144 -13.89 -4.59 -16.44
CA LEU A 144 -12.47 -4.35 -16.69
C LEU A 144 -12.17 -4.18 -18.18
N TRP A 145 -12.68 -5.05 -19.06
CA TRP A 145 -12.44 -4.99 -20.50
C TRP A 145 -12.89 -3.69 -21.19
N ARG A 146 -13.87 -2.98 -20.62
CA ARG A 146 -14.35 -1.69 -21.16
C ARG A 146 -13.49 -0.52 -20.71
N GLU A 147 -12.90 -0.64 -19.52
CA GLU A 147 -12.30 0.49 -18.80
C GLU A 147 -10.80 0.29 -18.54
N VAL A 148 -10.14 -0.67 -19.20
CA VAL A 148 -8.71 -0.99 -19.01
C VAL A 148 -7.83 0.26 -19.04
N SER A 149 -8.00 1.11 -20.05
CA SER A 149 -7.20 2.33 -20.23
C SER A 149 -7.36 3.33 -19.08
N LEU A 150 -8.50 3.33 -18.39
CA LEU A 150 -8.70 4.13 -17.18
C LEU A 150 -7.89 3.55 -16.02
N TYR A 151 -7.92 2.23 -15.81
CA TYR A 151 -7.14 1.58 -14.74
C TYR A 151 -5.63 1.69 -14.97
N GLU A 152 -5.15 1.58 -16.22
CA GLU A 152 -3.74 1.80 -16.57
C GLU A 152 -3.29 3.21 -16.21
N ARG A 153 -4.08 4.22 -16.62
CA ARG A 153 -3.80 5.62 -16.33
C ARG A 153 -3.78 5.91 -14.83
N GLU A 154 -4.75 5.40 -14.09
CA GLU A 154 -4.79 5.59 -12.63
C GLU A 154 -3.59 4.89 -11.97
N GLY A 155 -3.24 3.68 -12.39
CA GLY A 155 -2.04 2.97 -11.92
C GLY A 155 -0.76 3.78 -12.12
N LEU A 156 -0.55 4.34 -13.31
CA LEU A 156 0.60 5.21 -13.61
C LEU A 156 0.61 6.49 -12.77
N VAL A 157 -0.54 7.11 -12.55
CA VAL A 157 -0.66 8.30 -11.69
C VAL A 157 -0.24 7.98 -10.26
N PHE A 158 -0.71 6.87 -9.70
CA PHE A 158 -0.33 6.47 -8.33
C PHE A 158 1.14 6.06 -8.23
N ILE A 159 1.73 5.43 -9.26
CA ILE A 159 3.18 5.21 -9.31
C ILE A 159 3.94 6.54 -9.26
N ALA A 160 3.55 7.52 -10.08
CA ALA A 160 4.20 8.83 -10.12
C ALA A 160 4.09 9.55 -8.76
N ILE A 161 2.91 9.49 -8.12
CA ILE A 161 2.71 10.01 -6.76
C ILE A 161 3.67 9.33 -5.78
N ASP A 162 3.75 8.00 -5.78
CA ASP A 162 4.58 7.25 -4.82
C ASP A 162 6.09 7.52 -5.01
N VAL A 163 6.55 7.66 -6.25
CA VAL A 163 7.92 8.09 -6.56
C VAL A 163 8.20 9.50 -6.04
N MET A 164 7.28 10.44 -6.26
CA MET A 164 7.40 11.80 -5.72
C MET A 164 7.43 11.80 -4.18
N MET A 165 6.64 10.94 -3.55
CA MET A 165 6.62 10.78 -2.10
C MET A 165 7.93 10.22 -1.55
N ILE A 166 8.63 9.32 -2.28
CA ILE A 166 9.99 8.90 -1.93
C ILE A 166 10.94 10.11 -1.93
N ILE A 167 10.91 10.92 -2.98
CA ILE A 167 11.81 12.07 -3.12
C ILE A 167 11.60 13.05 -1.96
N VAL A 168 10.33 13.39 -1.68
CA VAL A 168 9.99 14.29 -0.56
C VAL A 168 10.41 13.68 0.78
N LEU A 169 10.17 12.39 1.00
CA LEU A 169 10.57 11.71 2.23
C LEU A 169 12.09 11.76 2.45
N LEU A 170 12.89 11.52 1.41
CA LEU A 170 14.35 11.58 1.50
C LEU A 170 14.83 12.99 1.84
N ILE A 171 14.26 14.02 1.20
CA ILE A 171 14.59 15.42 1.49
C ILE A 171 14.28 15.74 2.96
N VAL A 172 13.06 15.44 3.41
CA VAL A 172 12.64 15.72 4.79
C VAL A 172 13.47 14.95 5.79
N MET A 173 13.81 13.70 5.51
CA MET A 173 14.69 12.88 6.35
C MET A 173 16.06 13.54 6.52
N VAL A 174 16.71 13.94 5.42
CA VAL A 174 18.04 14.59 5.47
C VAL A 174 17.99 15.86 6.31
N PHE A 175 17.02 16.75 6.07
CA PHE A 175 16.87 17.98 6.85
C PHE A 175 16.57 17.70 8.33
N SER A 176 15.74 16.69 8.62
CA SER A 176 15.40 16.31 10.00
C SER A 176 16.61 15.76 10.75
N ILE A 177 17.47 14.98 10.08
CA ILE A 177 18.73 14.48 10.64
C ILE A 177 19.71 15.63 10.86
N VAL A 178 19.95 16.47 9.85
CA VAL A 178 20.87 17.60 9.97
C VAL A 178 20.48 18.50 11.14
N THR A 179 19.21 18.91 11.21
CA THR A 179 18.71 19.77 12.29
C THR A 179 18.90 19.13 13.66
N LYS A 180 18.67 17.81 13.78
CA LYS A 180 18.78 17.12 15.07
C LYS A 180 20.21 16.96 15.58
N TYR A 181 21.20 16.92 14.70
CA TYR A 181 22.62 16.72 15.05
C TYR A 181 23.46 18.01 14.91
N SER A 182 22.88 19.10 14.39
CA SER A 182 23.51 20.42 14.38
C SER A 182 23.25 21.22 15.66
N GLU A 183 22.23 20.83 16.43
CA GLU A 183 21.98 21.30 17.81
C GLU A 183 22.90 20.57 18.81
#